data_AF-A0A0N8H867-F1
#
_entry.id   AF-A0A0N8H867-F1
#
_cell.length_a   1.000
_cell.length_b   1.000
_cell.length_c   1.000
_cell.angle_alpha   90.00
_cell.angle_beta   90.00
_cell.angle_gamma   90.00
#
_symmetry.space_group_name_H-M   'P 1'
#
loop_
_entity.id
_entity.type
_entity.pdbx_description
1 polymer ?
#
loop_
_entity_poly.entity_id
_entity_poly.type
_entity_poly.pdbx_seq_one_letter_code
_entity_poly.pdbx_strand_id
1 'polypeptide(L)'
;MFSPKTAQRALLNDGFVDLQDETVGDVVLEMETREFPYLTPFGLNYYKQHILEDERIRVIVESSLGECSLGHWLRYRALPGHIECFRRGGKEAGLHILVVQQFCKDSEVEIWHGSHLHDLPTTEGKRSLHETTRLELEKAGCTAELKKFQSGGLIIRDARTYAEILEGYAITFLFAIADALSDWPKILLANSPELIRLAVNIETHKIRLNFAIKSSAASTTST
;
A
#
# COMPACT_ATOMS: atom_id res chain seq x y z
N MET A 1 8.61 -12.84 17.68
CA MET A 1 9.94 -12.41 17.16
C MET A 1 9.84 -12.35 15.64
N PHE A 2 10.10 -11.19 15.05
CA PHE A 2 10.04 -10.96 13.61
C PHE A 2 11.15 -11.74 12.87
N SER A 3 10.82 -12.36 11.72
CA SER A 3 11.77 -13.08 10.87
C SER A 3 11.50 -12.72 9.40
N PRO A 4 12.45 -12.07 8.71
CA PRO A 4 12.32 -11.73 7.28
C PRO A 4 12.01 -12.93 6.39
N LYS A 5 12.65 -14.07 6.65
CA LYS A 5 12.43 -15.30 5.88
C LYS A 5 11.02 -15.86 6.07
N THR A 6 10.47 -15.73 7.28
CA THR A 6 9.11 -16.17 7.57
C THR A 6 8.10 -15.25 6.88
N ALA A 7 8.33 -13.93 6.92
CA ALA A 7 7.48 -12.96 6.25
C ALA A 7 7.48 -13.13 4.72
N GLN A 8 8.65 -13.35 4.10
CA GLN A 8 8.73 -13.67 2.67
C GLN A 8 7.98 -14.94 2.31
N ARG A 9 8.09 -15.98 3.15
CA ARG A 9 7.34 -17.23 2.92
C ARG A 9 5.84 -17.02 3.00
N ALA A 10 5.37 -16.21 3.95
CA ALA A 10 3.95 -15.85 4.06
C ALA A 10 3.49 -15.07 2.80
N LEU A 11 4.27 -14.09 2.33
CA LEU A 11 3.96 -13.40 1.06
C LEU A 11 3.88 -14.37 -0.14
N LEU A 12 4.80 -15.34 -0.24
CA LEU A 12 4.81 -16.30 -1.34
C LEU A 12 3.65 -17.28 -1.28
N ASN A 13 3.32 -17.80 -0.09
CA ASN A 13 2.33 -18.86 0.08
C ASN A 13 0.91 -18.30 0.23
N ASP A 14 0.76 -17.28 1.07
CA ASP A 14 -0.51 -16.78 1.57
C ASP A 14 -0.90 -15.46 0.90
N GLY A 15 0.09 -14.73 0.36
CA GLY A 15 -0.08 -13.46 -0.33
C GLY A 15 0.03 -12.24 0.57
N PHE A 16 0.13 -12.45 1.90
CA PHE A 16 0.32 -11.36 2.85
C PHE A 16 1.06 -11.82 4.10
N VAL A 17 1.48 -10.83 4.89
CA VAL A 17 2.00 -11.02 6.24
C VAL A 17 1.36 -9.97 7.15
N ASP A 18 0.86 -10.43 8.29
CA ASP A 18 0.42 -9.61 9.40
C ASP A 18 1.58 -9.44 10.40
N LEU A 19 1.98 -8.20 10.65
CA LEU A 19 3.07 -7.86 11.57
C LEU A 19 2.60 -7.69 13.02
N GLN A 20 1.29 -7.81 13.28
CA GLN A 20 0.67 -7.78 14.61
C GLN A 20 1.10 -6.54 15.43
N ASP A 21 1.11 -5.39 14.78
CA ASP A 21 1.50 -4.14 15.43
C ASP A 21 0.28 -3.38 15.96
N GLU A 22 0.04 -3.54 17.25
CA GLU A 22 -1.04 -2.87 17.98
C GLU A 22 -0.77 -1.37 18.23
N THR A 23 0.45 -0.88 18.02
CA THR A 23 0.78 0.55 18.21
C THR A 23 0.38 1.40 16.99
N VAL A 24 0.15 0.76 15.84
CA VAL A 24 -0.13 1.45 14.57
C VAL A 24 -1.44 2.23 14.62
N GLY A 25 -2.41 1.84 15.45
CA GLY A 25 -3.65 2.59 15.58
C GLY A 25 -3.43 4.03 16.10
N ASP A 26 -2.47 4.24 16.99
CA ASP A 26 -2.12 5.59 17.49
C ASP A 26 -1.40 6.41 16.42
N VAL A 27 -0.52 5.75 15.65
CA VAL A 27 0.18 6.38 14.52
C VAL A 27 -0.82 6.80 13.44
N VAL A 28 -1.79 5.96 13.10
CA VAL A 28 -2.86 6.30 12.14
C VAL A 28 -3.74 7.43 12.67
N LEU A 29 -4.05 7.43 13.97
CA LEU A 29 -4.81 8.50 14.61
C LEU A 29 -4.10 9.87 14.50
N GLU A 30 -2.78 9.93 14.64
CA GLU A 30 -2.05 11.20 14.45
C GLU A 30 -2.27 11.76 13.03
N MET A 31 -2.16 10.90 12.00
CA MET A 31 -2.40 11.31 10.62
C MET A 31 -3.85 11.78 10.40
N GLU A 32 -4.82 11.12 11.05
CA GLU A 32 -6.23 11.47 10.98
C GLU A 32 -6.56 12.81 11.64
N THR A 33 -6.03 13.07 12.84
CA THR A 33 -6.28 14.34 13.57
C THR A 33 -5.79 15.57 12.81
N ARG A 34 -4.91 15.38 11.82
CA ARG A 34 -4.38 16.43 10.94
C ARG A 34 -5.02 16.41 9.55
N GLU A 35 -6.11 15.67 9.36
CA GLU A 35 -6.88 15.57 8.12
C GLU A 35 -6.09 14.97 6.95
N PHE A 36 -5.20 14.01 7.23
CA PHE A 36 -4.43 13.26 6.23
C PHE A 36 -3.56 14.12 5.28
N PRO A 37 -2.60 14.92 5.79
CA PRO A 37 -1.85 15.86 4.97
C PRO A 37 -0.64 15.18 4.27
N TYR A 38 -0.90 14.21 3.39
CA TYR A 38 0.10 13.34 2.75
C TYR A 38 1.30 14.06 2.12
N LEU A 39 1.05 15.08 1.30
CA LEU A 39 2.08 15.76 0.50
C LEU A 39 2.55 17.08 1.15
N THR A 40 2.70 17.03 2.47
CA THR A 40 3.19 18.13 3.31
C THR A 40 4.48 17.71 4.02
N PRO A 41 5.23 18.63 4.66
CA PRO A 41 6.40 18.23 5.45
C PRO A 41 6.05 17.22 6.54
N PHE A 42 4.86 17.36 7.16
CA PHE A 42 4.36 16.39 8.13
C PHE A 42 4.14 15.01 7.50
N GLY A 43 3.43 14.93 6.37
CA GLY A 43 3.16 13.67 5.69
C GLY A 43 4.45 12.98 5.23
N LEU A 44 5.40 13.72 4.66
CA LEU A 44 6.69 13.14 4.27
C LEU A 44 7.49 12.61 5.47
N ASN A 45 7.47 13.32 6.60
CA ASN A 45 8.10 12.84 7.84
C ASN A 45 7.37 11.63 8.41
N TYR A 46 6.04 11.59 8.34
CA TYR A 46 5.24 10.43 8.74
C TYR A 46 5.64 9.18 7.94
N TYR A 47 5.71 9.29 6.61
CA TYR A 47 6.17 8.19 5.76
C TYR A 47 7.59 7.76 6.13
N LYS A 48 8.49 8.72 6.32
CA LYS A 48 9.86 8.43 6.71
C LYS A 48 9.91 7.61 8.01
N GLN A 49 9.27 8.09 9.07
CA GLN A 49 9.36 7.52 10.41
C GLN A 49 8.63 6.19 10.54
N HIS A 50 7.42 6.09 9.98
CA HIS A 50 6.52 4.96 10.27
C HIS A 50 6.48 3.91 9.16
N ILE A 51 7.08 4.16 8.01
CA ILE A 51 7.12 3.21 6.89
C ILE A 51 8.55 2.92 6.48
N LEU A 52 9.33 3.95 6.15
CA LEU A 52 10.66 3.74 5.58
C LEU A 52 11.70 3.35 6.64
N GLU A 53 11.67 3.98 7.81
CA GLU A 53 12.59 3.71 8.91
C GLU A 53 12.15 2.52 9.78
N ASP A 54 10.91 2.06 9.64
CA ASP A 54 10.46 0.81 10.23
C ASP A 54 11.21 -0.37 9.61
N GLU A 55 12.13 -0.95 10.37
CA GLU A 55 12.98 -2.03 9.91
C GLU A 55 12.16 -3.26 9.45
N ARG A 56 11.01 -3.53 10.06
CA ARG A 56 10.17 -4.68 9.70
C ARG A 56 9.62 -4.51 8.30
N ILE A 57 9.12 -3.31 7.99
CA ILE A 57 8.60 -2.96 6.67
C ILE A 57 9.75 -2.92 5.66
N ARG A 58 10.79 -2.14 5.95
CA ARG A 58 11.92 -1.92 5.04
C ARG A 58 12.58 -3.23 4.64
N VAL A 59 12.87 -4.12 5.59
CA VAL A 59 13.52 -5.40 5.30
C VAL A 59 12.65 -6.27 4.41
N ILE A 60 11.33 -6.34 4.64
CA ILE A 60 10.42 -7.10 3.78
C ILE A 60 10.38 -6.51 2.38
N VAL A 61 10.19 -5.19 2.26
CA VAL A 61 10.09 -4.52 0.96
C VAL A 61 11.37 -4.68 0.15
N GLU A 62 12.52 -4.35 0.72
CA GLU A 62 13.82 -4.44 0.03
C GLU A 62 14.18 -5.87 -0.36
N SER A 63 13.87 -6.85 0.49
CA SER A 63 14.22 -8.24 0.20
C SER A 63 13.25 -8.91 -0.78
N SER A 64 12.04 -8.38 -0.92
CA SER A 64 11.03 -8.91 -1.85
C SER A 64 11.09 -8.25 -3.23
N LEU A 65 11.36 -6.94 -3.29
CA LEU A 65 11.36 -6.16 -4.54
C LEU A 65 12.75 -5.73 -5.02
N GLY A 66 13.77 -5.78 -4.16
CA GLY A 66 15.08 -5.23 -4.48
C GLY A 66 15.03 -3.69 -4.55
N GLU A 67 15.46 -3.13 -5.67
CA GLU A 67 15.31 -1.69 -5.95
C GLU A 67 13.87 -1.38 -6.35
N CYS A 68 13.23 -0.46 -5.63
CA CYS A 68 11.82 -0.11 -5.82
C CYS A 68 11.56 1.36 -5.51
N SER A 69 10.33 1.82 -5.74
CA SER A 69 9.91 3.16 -5.31
C SER A 69 8.51 3.15 -4.73
N LEU A 70 8.24 4.10 -3.81
CA LEU A 70 6.88 4.43 -3.41
C LEU A 70 6.17 5.10 -4.60
N GLY A 71 5.16 4.43 -5.13
CA GLY A 71 4.36 4.90 -6.28
C GLY A 71 3.06 5.59 -5.88
N HIS A 72 2.45 5.16 -4.77
CA HIS A 72 1.15 5.66 -4.34
C HIS A 72 1.05 5.63 -2.81
N TRP A 73 0.38 6.63 -2.24
CA TRP A 73 0.04 6.66 -0.84
C TRP A 73 -1.27 7.42 -0.60
N LEU A 74 -2.30 6.71 -0.13
CA LEU A 74 -3.63 7.29 0.15
C LEU A 74 -4.39 6.47 1.20
N ARG A 75 -5.46 7.04 1.76
CA ARG A 75 -6.42 6.33 2.61
C ARG A 75 -7.46 5.57 1.78
N TYR A 76 -7.65 4.30 2.14
CA TYR A 76 -8.72 3.43 1.65
C TYR A 76 -9.68 3.12 2.79
N ARG A 77 -10.94 3.51 2.66
CA ARG A 77 -11.98 3.29 3.68
C ARG A 77 -12.63 1.91 3.54
N ALA A 78 -13.45 1.52 4.50
CA ALA A 78 -14.39 0.44 4.33
C ALA A 78 -15.24 0.64 3.06
N LEU A 79 -15.42 -0.45 2.32
CA LEU A 79 -16.32 -0.51 1.17
C LEU A 79 -16.90 -1.93 1.08
N PRO A 80 -17.82 -2.29 1.98
CA PRO A 80 -18.40 -3.63 2.02
C PRO A 80 -19.09 -4.01 0.71
N GLY A 81 -18.96 -5.26 0.31
CA GLY A 81 -19.39 -5.83 -0.96
C GLY A 81 -18.35 -5.72 -2.08
N HIS A 82 -17.18 -5.11 -1.83
CA HIS A 82 -16.16 -4.87 -2.85
C HIS A 82 -14.84 -5.57 -2.48
N ILE A 83 -14.62 -6.75 -3.09
CA ILE A 83 -13.38 -7.54 -2.93
C ILE A 83 -12.38 -7.10 -4.01
N GLU A 84 -11.34 -6.37 -3.60
CA GLU A 84 -10.46 -5.61 -4.49
C GLU A 84 -9.00 -6.10 -4.44
N CYS A 85 -8.30 -6.05 -5.57
CA CYS A 85 -6.84 -6.09 -5.63
C CYS A 85 -6.28 -4.90 -6.44
N PHE A 86 -5.00 -4.56 -6.19
CA PHE A 86 -4.33 -3.42 -6.83
C PHE A 86 -3.70 -3.77 -8.18
N ARG A 87 -3.50 -5.07 -8.44
CA ARG A 87 -2.89 -5.56 -9.68
C ARG A 87 -3.47 -6.92 -10.04
N ARG A 88 -3.82 -7.10 -11.30
CA ARG A 88 -4.24 -8.41 -11.85
C ARG A 88 -3.08 -9.36 -12.09
N GLY A 89 -3.42 -10.62 -12.33
CA GLY A 89 -2.50 -11.68 -12.70
C GLY A 89 -2.32 -12.69 -11.57
N GLY A 90 -1.95 -13.91 -11.95
CA GLY A 90 -1.62 -14.99 -11.02
C GLY A 90 -0.13 -15.18 -10.87
N LYS A 91 0.31 -16.39 -10.55
CA LYS A 91 1.71 -16.77 -10.29
C LYS A 91 2.71 -16.20 -11.32
N GLU A 92 2.42 -16.36 -12.61
CA GLU A 92 3.30 -15.93 -13.71
C GLU A 92 3.49 -14.41 -13.79
N ALA A 93 2.58 -13.62 -13.22
CA ALA A 93 2.71 -12.17 -13.20
C ALA A 93 3.81 -11.67 -12.25
N GLY A 94 4.35 -12.52 -11.37
CA GLY A 94 5.42 -12.20 -10.44
C GLY A 94 5.06 -11.17 -9.36
N LEU A 95 5.88 -11.11 -8.30
CA LEU A 95 5.75 -10.11 -7.24
C LEU A 95 6.49 -8.83 -7.66
N HIS A 96 5.75 -7.85 -8.18
CA HIS A 96 6.32 -6.58 -8.64
C HIS A 96 5.87 -5.38 -7.81
N ILE A 97 4.81 -5.56 -7.00
CA ILE A 97 4.19 -4.49 -6.22
C ILE A 97 3.81 -5.05 -4.85
N LEU A 98 4.25 -4.37 -3.80
CA LEU A 98 3.83 -4.61 -2.42
C LEU A 98 2.95 -3.48 -1.92
N VAL A 99 1.92 -3.86 -1.18
CA VAL A 99 0.98 -2.96 -0.53
C VAL A 99 1.23 -3.04 0.97
N VAL A 100 1.70 -1.94 1.56
CA VAL A 100 1.83 -1.79 3.02
C VAL A 100 0.60 -1.04 3.51
N GLN A 101 -0.09 -1.59 4.51
CA GLN A 101 -1.34 -1.05 5.03
C GLN A 101 -1.26 -0.88 6.54
N GLN A 102 -1.45 0.36 6.99
CA GLN A 102 -1.62 0.72 8.39
C GLN A 102 -3.12 0.92 8.65
N PHE A 103 -3.74 0.00 9.38
CA PHE A 103 -5.16 0.03 9.72
C PHE A 103 -5.39 0.88 10.95
N CYS A 104 -6.45 1.69 10.92
CA CYS A 104 -6.92 2.41 12.10
C CYS A 104 -7.50 1.42 13.13
N LYS A 105 -7.71 1.92 14.36
CA LYS A 105 -8.42 1.19 15.41
C LYS A 105 -9.80 0.72 14.93
N ASP A 106 -10.22 -0.42 15.47
CA ASP A 106 -11.49 -1.06 15.18
C ASP A 106 -11.73 -1.38 13.69
N SER A 107 -10.66 -1.51 12.89
CA SER A 107 -10.80 -1.93 11.49
C SER A 107 -11.05 -3.44 11.39
N GLU A 108 -11.87 -3.82 10.40
CA GLU A 108 -12.06 -5.21 10.00
C GLU A 108 -11.75 -5.37 8.51
N VAL A 109 -10.96 -6.38 8.16
CA VAL A 109 -10.62 -6.69 6.77
C VAL A 109 -10.66 -8.19 6.55
N GLU A 110 -11.29 -8.61 5.45
CA GLU A 110 -11.24 -9.97 4.96
C GLU A 110 -10.16 -10.08 3.88
N ILE A 111 -9.21 -10.99 4.03
CA ILE A 111 -8.09 -11.18 3.10
C ILE A 111 -8.15 -12.59 2.52
N TRP A 112 -8.00 -12.70 1.20
CA TRP A 112 -8.16 -13.95 0.48
C TRP A 112 -6.82 -14.64 0.21
N HIS A 113 -6.51 -15.64 1.03
CA HIS A 113 -5.30 -16.45 0.95
C HIS A 113 -5.15 -17.11 -0.42
N GLY A 114 -3.93 -17.11 -0.95
CA GLY A 114 -3.58 -17.76 -2.22
C GLY A 114 -4.11 -17.05 -3.46
N SER A 115 -4.94 -16.01 -3.32
CA SER A 115 -5.57 -15.34 -4.46
C SER A 115 -4.58 -14.67 -5.42
N HIS A 116 -3.39 -14.28 -4.94
CA HIS A 116 -2.29 -13.77 -5.76
C HIS A 116 -1.68 -14.80 -6.73
N LEU A 117 -1.99 -16.08 -6.55
CA LEU A 117 -1.53 -17.15 -7.42
C LEU A 117 -2.43 -17.35 -8.64
N HIS A 118 -3.62 -16.73 -8.68
CA HIS A 118 -4.64 -16.95 -9.70
C HIS A 118 -4.91 -15.67 -10.51
N ASP A 119 -4.94 -15.80 -11.85
CA ASP A 119 -5.43 -14.72 -12.72
C ASP A 119 -6.96 -14.84 -12.83
N LEU A 120 -7.65 -14.24 -11.86
CA LEU A 120 -9.11 -14.33 -11.75
C LEU A 120 -9.82 -13.37 -12.71
N PRO A 121 -11.07 -13.69 -13.14
CA PRO A 121 -11.92 -12.73 -13.82
C PRO A 121 -12.18 -11.51 -12.94
N THR A 122 -12.04 -10.32 -13.52
CA THR A 122 -12.23 -9.05 -12.81
C THR A 122 -13.05 -8.05 -13.59
N THR A 123 -13.75 -7.19 -12.88
CA THR A 123 -14.33 -5.94 -13.39
C THR A 123 -13.58 -4.73 -12.85
N GLU A 124 -13.71 -3.59 -13.52
CA GLU A 124 -13.24 -2.33 -12.95
C GLU A 124 -14.12 -1.96 -11.76
N GLY A 125 -13.47 -1.72 -10.62
CA GLY A 125 -14.11 -1.40 -9.36
C GLY A 125 -14.34 0.09 -9.14
N LYS A 126 -15.07 0.42 -8.06
CA LYS A 126 -15.43 1.82 -7.74
C LYS A 126 -14.21 2.73 -7.50
N ARG A 127 -13.08 2.13 -7.10
CA ARG A 127 -11.81 2.83 -6.83
C ARG A 127 -10.82 2.74 -7.99
N SER A 128 -11.30 2.38 -9.19
CA SER A 128 -10.46 2.01 -10.33
C SER A 128 -9.46 0.90 -9.98
N LEU A 129 -9.83 0.05 -9.03
CA LEU A 129 -9.14 -1.19 -8.69
C LEU A 129 -9.80 -2.36 -9.43
N HIS A 130 -9.26 -3.55 -9.24
CA HIS A 130 -9.82 -4.75 -9.84
C HIS A 130 -10.68 -5.48 -8.83
N GLU A 131 -11.97 -5.62 -9.15
CA GLU A 131 -12.93 -6.32 -8.31
C GLU A 131 -13.19 -7.71 -8.85
N THR A 132 -13.33 -8.68 -7.95
CA THR A 132 -13.81 -10.03 -8.25
C THR A 132 -14.94 -10.42 -7.31
N THR A 133 -15.49 -11.61 -7.46
CA THR A 133 -16.55 -12.11 -6.57
C THR A 133 -16.03 -13.19 -5.64
N ARG A 134 -16.65 -13.31 -4.47
CA ARG A 134 -16.44 -14.42 -3.54
C ARG A 134 -16.53 -15.78 -4.23
N LEU A 135 -17.50 -15.97 -5.12
CA LEU A 135 -17.69 -17.21 -5.87
C LEU A 135 -16.47 -17.57 -6.73
N GLU A 136 -15.85 -16.60 -7.42
CA GLU A 136 -14.67 -16.86 -8.26
C GLU A 136 -13.44 -17.20 -7.42
N LEU A 137 -13.29 -16.57 -6.26
CA LEU A 137 -12.24 -16.88 -5.29
C LEU A 137 -12.40 -18.29 -4.71
N GLU A 138 -13.61 -18.65 -4.28
CA GLU A 138 -13.93 -19.98 -3.76
C GLU A 138 -13.74 -21.08 -4.81
N LYS A 139 -14.16 -20.83 -6.07
CA LYS A 139 -13.90 -21.76 -7.20
C LYS A 139 -12.41 -21.97 -7.46
N ALA A 140 -11.59 -20.94 -7.25
CA ALA A 140 -10.15 -21.03 -7.36
C ALA A 140 -9.49 -21.72 -6.15
N GLY A 141 -10.26 -22.07 -5.12
CA GLY A 141 -9.76 -22.69 -3.89
C GLY A 141 -9.15 -21.69 -2.90
N CYS A 142 -9.37 -20.39 -3.09
CA CYS A 142 -8.92 -19.37 -2.16
C CYS A 142 -9.78 -19.37 -0.89
N THR A 143 -9.18 -19.03 0.25
CA THR A 143 -9.88 -18.97 1.54
C THR A 143 -9.78 -17.59 2.16
N ALA A 144 -10.89 -17.10 2.70
CA ALA A 144 -10.94 -15.83 3.42
C ALA A 144 -10.43 -15.96 4.87
N GLU A 145 -9.61 -15.02 5.32
CA GLU A 145 -9.30 -14.78 6.74
C GLU A 145 -9.81 -13.40 7.15
N LEU A 146 -10.66 -13.36 8.18
CA LEU A 146 -11.09 -12.13 8.81
C LEU A 146 -10.03 -11.67 9.83
N LYS A 147 -9.49 -10.47 9.63
CA LYS A 147 -8.61 -9.78 10.58
C LYS A 147 -9.39 -8.68 11.29
N LYS A 148 -9.30 -8.67 12.61
CA LYS A 148 -9.88 -7.63 13.47
C LYS A 148 -8.75 -6.86 14.14
N PHE A 149 -8.70 -5.56 13.92
CA PHE A 149 -7.62 -4.68 14.40
C PHE A 149 -8.15 -3.73 15.46
N GLN A 150 -8.49 -4.27 16.65
CA GLN A 150 -9.02 -3.48 17.77
C GLN A 150 -8.11 -2.28 18.10
N SER A 151 -6.80 -2.50 18.19
CA SER A 151 -5.82 -1.45 18.47
C SER A 151 -5.17 -0.84 17.22
N GLY A 152 -5.65 -1.18 16.02
CA GLY A 152 -4.95 -0.94 14.75
C GLY A 152 -4.08 -2.12 14.34
N GLY A 153 -3.46 -2.03 13.17
CA GLY A 153 -2.70 -3.15 12.62
C GLY A 153 -1.85 -2.81 11.41
N LEU A 154 -0.89 -3.69 11.11
CA LEU A 154 0.06 -3.53 10.02
C LEU A 154 0.13 -4.79 9.17
N ILE A 155 -0.29 -4.68 7.92
CA ILE A 155 -0.21 -5.75 6.92
C ILE A 155 0.70 -5.32 5.78
N ILE A 156 1.48 -6.26 5.27
CA ILE A 156 2.14 -6.15 3.97
C ILE A 156 1.58 -7.26 3.09
N ARG A 157 1.05 -6.92 1.91
CA ARG A 157 0.52 -7.90 0.96
C ARG A 157 1.02 -7.70 -0.45
N ASP A 158 1.00 -8.78 -1.22
CA ASP A 158 1.11 -8.73 -2.67
C ASP A 158 -0.06 -7.93 -3.24
N ALA A 159 0.20 -7.04 -4.20
CA ALA A 159 -0.84 -6.24 -4.85
C ALA A 159 -1.92 -7.08 -5.56
N ARG A 160 -1.63 -8.35 -5.86
CA ARG A 160 -2.58 -9.31 -6.45
C ARG A 160 -3.50 -9.96 -5.43
N THR A 161 -3.16 -9.92 -4.15
CA THR A 161 -3.98 -10.51 -3.09
C THR A 161 -5.25 -9.70 -2.90
N TYR A 162 -6.40 -10.35 -3.08
CA TYR A 162 -7.70 -9.74 -2.90
C TYR A 162 -8.01 -9.52 -1.41
N ALA A 163 -8.62 -8.39 -1.10
CA ALA A 163 -9.14 -8.12 0.23
C ALA A 163 -10.36 -7.20 0.16
N GLU A 164 -11.17 -7.25 1.22
CA GLU A 164 -12.32 -6.39 1.43
C GLU A 164 -12.19 -5.70 2.78
N ILE A 165 -12.19 -4.38 2.80
CA ILE A 165 -12.23 -3.61 4.05
C ILE A 165 -13.70 -3.49 4.47
N LEU A 166 -14.06 -4.19 5.54
CA LEU A 166 -15.42 -4.28 6.06
C LEU A 166 -15.74 -3.10 6.98
N GLU A 167 -14.80 -2.73 7.86
CA GLU A 167 -14.93 -1.60 8.78
C GLU A 167 -13.64 -0.80 8.89
N GLY A 168 -13.74 0.47 9.29
CA GLY A 168 -12.59 1.35 9.46
C GLY A 168 -11.96 1.83 8.15
N TYR A 169 -10.64 1.99 8.16
CA TYR A 169 -9.84 2.39 7.00
C TYR A 169 -8.36 2.02 7.18
N ALA A 170 -7.64 1.98 6.06
CA ALA A 170 -6.19 1.82 6.04
C ALA A 170 -5.51 2.98 5.31
N ILE A 171 -4.41 3.45 5.88
CA ILE A 171 -3.43 4.24 5.15
C ILE A 171 -2.58 3.25 4.33
N THR A 172 -2.64 3.36 3.01
CA THR A 172 -2.10 2.35 2.09
C THR A 172 -0.97 2.93 1.25
N PHE A 173 0.19 2.24 1.25
CA PHE A 173 1.41 2.61 0.54
C PHE A 173 1.75 1.51 -0.47
N LEU A 174 1.98 1.89 -1.73
CA LEU A 174 2.36 0.95 -2.77
C LEU A 174 3.81 1.15 -3.17
N PHE A 175 4.60 0.10 -2.99
CA PHE A 175 5.97 -0.01 -3.44
C PHE A 175 6.01 -0.87 -4.70
N ALA A 176 6.68 -0.39 -5.73
CA ALA A 176 6.76 -1.11 -6.99
C ALA A 176 8.16 -1.02 -7.60
N ILE A 177 8.54 -2.06 -8.34
CA ILE A 177 9.77 -2.07 -9.15
C ILE A 177 9.63 -1.09 -10.32
N ALA A 178 10.75 -0.66 -10.89
CA ALA A 178 10.79 0.34 -11.96
C ALA A 178 9.86 0.00 -13.15
N ASP A 179 9.89 -1.25 -13.61
CA ASP A 179 9.08 -1.71 -14.74
C ASP A 179 7.58 -1.52 -14.49
N ALA A 180 7.11 -1.86 -13.27
CA ALA A 180 5.72 -1.73 -12.88
C ALA A 180 5.28 -0.27 -12.64
N LEU A 181 6.22 0.65 -12.38
CA LEU A 181 5.96 2.07 -12.15
C LEU A 181 5.96 2.92 -13.42
N SER A 182 6.44 2.40 -14.54
CA SER A 182 6.66 3.16 -15.77
C SER A 182 5.42 3.92 -16.24
N ASP A 183 4.24 3.30 -16.10
CA ASP A 183 2.95 3.86 -16.50
C ASP A 183 2.20 4.60 -15.36
N TRP A 184 2.78 4.66 -14.16
CA TRP A 184 2.10 5.25 -13.01
C TRP A 184 2.24 6.77 -12.99
N PRO A 185 1.15 7.51 -12.68
CA PRO A 185 1.25 8.93 -12.39
C PRO A 185 2.28 9.20 -11.28
N LYS A 186 3.12 10.21 -11.50
CA LYS A 186 4.07 10.66 -10.48
C LYS A 186 3.32 11.31 -9.31
N ILE A 187 3.81 11.11 -8.09
CA ILE A 187 3.38 11.86 -6.91
C ILE A 187 3.72 13.33 -7.12
N LEU A 188 2.70 14.18 -7.21
CA LEU A 188 2.88 15.59 -7.52
C LEU A 188 3.13 16.43 -6.26
N LEU A 189 4.40 16.76 -6.00
CA LEU A 189 4.80 17.65 -4.91
C LEU A 189 4.60 19.11 -5.28
N ALA A 190 4.19 19.94 -4.32
CA ALA A 190 4.20 21.39 -4.53
C ALA A 190 5.65 21.88 -4.77
N ASN A 191 5.80 22.90 -5.60
CA ASN A 191 7.09 23.53 -5.86
C ASN A 191 7.56 24.35 -4.64
N SER A 192 8.02 23.63 -3.62
CA SER A 192 8.58 24.18 -2.38
C SER A 192 9.98 23.60 -2.20
N PRO A 193 11.02 24.44 -2.02
CA PRO A 193 12.37 23.97 -1.74
C PRO A 193 12.45 23.02 -0.54
N GLU A 194 11.63 23.26 0.48
CA GLU A 194 11.57 22.40 1.66
C GLU A 194 11.04 21.01 1.33
N LEU A 195 9.91 20.92 0.61
CA LEU A 195 9.30 19.64 0.23
C LEU A 195 10.20 18.84 -0.71
N ILE A 196 10.83 19.51 -1.66
CA ILE A 196 11.77 18.89 -2.60
C ILE A 196 12.96 18.32 -1.82
N ARG A 197 13.55 19.11 -0.91
CA ARG A 197 14.67 18.65 -0.08
C ARG A 197 14.26 17.47 0.80
N LEU A 198 13.08 17.50 1.41
CA LEU A 198 12.58 16.38 2.21
C LEU A 198 12.40 15.13 1.38
N ALA A 199 11.76 15.22 0.21
CA ALA A 199 11.56 14.08 -0.68
C ALA A 199 12.88 13.43 -1.10
N VAL A 200 13.87 14.23 -1.52
CA VAL A 200 15.20 13.73 -1.90
C VAL A 200 15.92 13.08 -0.71
N ASN A 201 15.82 13.67 0.49
CA ASN A 201 16.48 13.16 1.69
C ASN A 201 15.82 11.91 2.30
N ILE A 202 14.60 11.59 1.88
CA ILE A 202 13.90 10.37 2.31
C ILE A 202 14.37 9.17 1.50
N GLU A 203 14.88 9.35 0.29
CA GLU A 203 15.30 8.21 -0.53
C GLU A 203 16.47 7.43 0.09
N THR A 204 16.44 6.12 -0.06
CA THR A 204 17.56 5.23 0.24
C THR A 204 18.20 4.73 -1.06
N HIS A 205 19.29 3.97 -0.94
CA HIS A 205 19.90 3.32 -2.10
C HIS A 205 18.96 2.31 -2.80
N LYS A 206 17.94 1.77 -2.11
CA LYS A 206 16.99 0.78 -2.66
C LYS A 206 15.54 1.25 -2.76
N ILE A 207 15.13 2.23 -1.95
CA ILE A 207 13.75 2.71 -1.92
C ILE A 207 13.75 4.18 -2.30
N ARG A 208 13.17 4.48 -3.46
CA ARG A 208 13.04 5.84 -4.00
C ARG A 208 11.60 6.36 -3.87
N LEU A 209 11.38 7.62 -4.25
CA LEU A 209 10.04 8.20 -4.35
C LEU A 209 9.69 8.45 -5.83
N ASN A 210 8.54 7.97 -6.28
CA ASN A 210 8.06 8.19 -7.66
C ASN A 210 7.39 9.58 -7.80
N PHE A 211 8.13 10.67 -7.63
CA PHE A 211 7.55 12.02 -7.58
C PHE A 211 7.91 12.92 -8.76
N ALA A 212 7.13 13.98 -8.95
CA ALA A 212 7.40 15.11 -9.82
C ALA A 212 6.99 16.42 -9.15
N ILE A 213 7.56 17.54 -9.59
CA ILE A 213 7.23 18.86 -9.06
C ILE A 213 6.07 19.44 -9.86
N LYS A 214 5.03 19.93 -9.18
CA LYS A 214 3.93 20.68 -9.81
C LYS A 214 4.51 21.89 -10.53
N SER A 215 4.33 21.97 -11.84
CA SER A 215 4.62 23.19 -12.59
C SER A 215 3.77 24.32 -12.01
N SER A 216 4.40 25.44 -11.63
CA SER A 216 3.66 26.67 -11.39
C SER A 216 2.97 27.03 -12.70
N ALA A 217 1.63 27.05 -12.74
CA ALA A 217 0.95 27.67 -13.86
C ALA A 217 1.49 29.10 -13.98
N ALA A 218 2.18 29.38 -15.09
CA ALA A 218 2.44 30.75 -15.46
C ALA A 218 1.07 31.42 -15.55
N SER A 219 0.88 32.46 -14.76
CA SER A 219 -0.21 33.40 -14.92
C SER A 219 -0.19 33.92 -16.36
N THR A 220 -0.95 33.29 -17.25
CA THR A 220 -1.35 33.91 -18.51
C THR A 220 -2.28 35.05 -18.16
N THR A 221 -1.70 36.21 -17.90
CA THR A 221 -2.33 37.49 -18.15
C THR A 221 -2.81 37.45 -19.60
N SER A 222 -4.13 37.39 -19.78
CA SER A 222 -4.75 37.74 -21.05
C SER A 222 -5.39 39.11 -20.85
N THR A 223 -4.83 40.04 -21.62
CA THR A 223 -5.20 41.45 -21.85
C THR A 223 -6.68 41.71 -21.99
#